data_AF-A0A6G3RVH5-F1
#
_entry.id   AF-A0A6G3RVH5-F1
#
_cell.length_a   1.000
_cell.length_b   1.000
_cell.length_c   1.000
_cell.angle_alpha   90.00
_cell.angle_beta   90.00
_cell.angle_gamma   90.00
#
_symmetry.space_group_name_H-M   'P 1'
#
loop_
_entity.id
_entity.type
_entity.pdbx_description
1 polymer ?
#
loop_
_entity_poly.entity_id
_entity_poly.type
_entity_poly.pdbx_seq_one_letter_code
_entity_poly.pdbx_strand_id
1 'polypeptide(L)'
;LPRSLTPGSLRARVVDAPGARVTEARPTVEAEPVAAEAQSELAREVERLEEAREAAQLRRDRQARRIEEIAALRPVPPPRRRDDPEHRRTPVDAWLDLAGFVDERLTALHDVLTAQDEELRGIAHELALAEDRWERASTDAPAVQVRTTLAADLTVDGAGAGPVEVEVEYRVPGAVWVPAYRLTHQQGEGDAELVLRASVAQRTGEDWTGVRLALSTADLHRPTGVPTLRSLRIGRRQPVPA
;
A
#
# COMPACT_ATOMS: atom_id res chain seq x y z
N LEU A 1 -0.97 10.72 13.71
CA LEU A 1 -1.68 11.75 14.51
C LEU A 1 -3.17 11.73 14.19
N PRO A 2 -4.06 12.12 15.13
CA PRO A 2 -5.50 12.21 14.86
C PRO A 2 -5.81 13.33 13.86
N ARG A 3 -6.69 13.07 12.90
CA ARG A 3 -7.10 14.07 11.89
C ARG A 3 -7.82 15.28 12.49
N SER A 4 -8.39 15.13 13.68
CA SER A 4 -9.08 16.17 14.44
C SER A 4 -8.14 17.09 15.23
N LEU A 5 -6.82 16.87 15.19
CA LEU A 5 -5.82 17.70 15.88
C LEU A 5 -6.03 19.20 15.59
N THR A 6 -5.97 20.02 16.64
CA THR A 6 -6.11 21.48 16.50
C THR A 6 -4.87 22.06 15.82
N PRO A 7 -5.01 22.77 14.68
CA PRO A 7 -3.87 23.37 13.99
C PRO A 7 -3.02 24.25 14.92
N GLY A 8 -1.70 24.09 14.86
CA GLY A 8 -0.75 24.84 15.69
C GLY A 8 -0.65 24.42 17.16
N SER A 9 -1.34 23.35 17.57
CA SER A 9 -1.22 22.81 18.94
C SER A 9 -0.12 21.77 19.13
N LEU A 10 0.46 21.27 18.04
CA LEU A 10 1.52 20.26 18.07
C LEU A 10 2.78 20.82 18.73
N ARG A 11 3.24 20.15 19.78
CA ARG A 11 4.54 20.37 20.41
C ARG A 11 5.26 19.05 20.54
N ALA A 12 6.57 19.08 20.49
CA ALA A 12 7.39 17.91 20.75
C ALA A 12 8.61 18.30 21.57
N ARG A 13 9.05 17.41 22.45
CA ARG A 13 10.24 17.58 23.28
C ARG A 13 11.00 16.28 23.40
N VAL A 14 12.32 16.36 23.49
CA VAL A 14 13.17 15.20 23.76
C VAL A 14 13.14 14.90 25.25
N VAL A 15 12.97 13.63 25.63
CA VAL A 15 12.91 13.20 27.04
C VAL A 15 14.30 12.85 27.57
N ASP A 16 15.07 12.05 26.83
CA ASP A 16 16.28 11.38 27.33
C ASP A 16 17.53 11.62 26.46
N ALA A 17 17.86 12.88 26.14
CA ALA A 17 19.15 13.20 25.54
C ALA A 17 19.68 14.60 25.94
N PRO A 18 20.71 14.67 26.80
CA PRO A 18 21.31 15.95 27.18
C PRO A 18 21.98 16.60 25.94
N GLY A 19 21.55 17.82 25.61
CA GLY A 19 22.03 18.58 24.46
C GLY A 19 21.15 18.47 23.21
N ALA A 20 20.22 17.51 23.17
CA ALA A 20 19.26 17.40 22.08
C ALA A 20 18.02 18.28 22.33
N ARG A 21 17.53 18.95 21.30
CA ARG A 21 16.29 19.74 21.37
C ARG A 21 15.51 19.61 20.06
N VAL A 22 14.19 19.60 20.16
CA VAL A 22 13.33 19.75 18.99
C VAL A 22 13.30 21.23 18.62
N THR A 23 13.74 21.56 17.41
CA THR A 23 13.71 22.93 16.87
C THR A 23 12.44 23.22 16.09
N GLU A 24 11.89 22.22 15.42
CA GLU A 24 10.67 22.36 14.62
C GLU A 24 9.80 21.11 14.81
N ALA A 25 8.49 21.33 14.94
CA ALA A 25 7.48 20.28 14.93
C ALA A 25 6.32 20.75 14.05
N ARG A 26 6.09 20.08 12.92
CA ARG A 26 5.02 20.44 11.99
C ARG A 26 4.15 19.24 11.64
N PRO A 27 2.82 19.41 11.61
CA PRO A 27 1.94 18.38 11.09
C PRO A 27 2.05 18.36 9.57
N THR A 28 2.38 17.20 9.01
CA THR A 28 2.43 16.96 7.57
C THR A 28 1.34 15.97 7.20
N VAL A 29 0.76 16.17 6.02
CA VAL A 29 -0.22 15.25 5.46
C VAL A 29 0.50 14.32 4.50
N GLU A 30 0.57 13.04 4.85
CA GLU A 30 1.06 12.00 3.97
C GLU A 30 -0.12 11.39 3.20
N ALA A 31 0.08 11.23 1.91
CA ALA A 31 -0.91 10.73 0.98
C ALA A 31 -0.33 9.51 0.29
N GLU A 32 -0.65 8.32 0.79
CA GLU A 32 -0.34 7.07 0.11
C GLU A 32 -1.53 6.68 -0.78
N PRO A 33 -1.34 6.60 -2.11
CA PRO A 33 -2.36 6.06 -2.99
C PRO A 33 -2.43 4.54 -2.79
N VAL A 34 -3.49 4.05 -2.13
CA VAL A 34 -3.74 2.61 -1.90
C VAL A 34 -3.87 1.84 -3.22
N ALA A 35 -4.27 2.53 -4.31
CA ALA A 35 -4.40 1.94 -5.64
C ALA A 35 -3.06 1.71 -6.36
N ALA A 36 -1.96 2.36 -5.94
CA ALA A 36 -0.69 2.29 -6.66
C ALA A 36 0.00 0.91 -6.52
N GLU A 37 -0.10 0.28 -5.34
CA GLU A 37 0.51 -1.03 -5.09
C GLU A 37 -0.19 -2.13 -5.90
N ALA A 38 -1.53 -2.21 -5.82
CA ALA A 38 -2.34 -3.17 -6.56
C ALA A 38 -2.24 -2.99 -8.09
N GLN A 39 -2.17 -1.73 -8.58
CA GLN A 39 -1.91 -1.47 -9.99
C GLN A 39 -0.49 -1.88 -10.40
N SER A 40 0.52 -1.71 -9.54
CA SER A 40 1.88 -2.18 -9.82
C SER A 40 1.98 -3.71 -9.84
N GLU A 41 1.21 -4.39 -8.98
CA GLU A 41 1.15 -5.86 -8.96
C GLU A 41 0.49 -6.40 -10.23
N LEU A 42 -0.63 -5.82 -10.65
CA LEU A 42 -1.29 -6.19 -11.91
C LEU A 42 -0.39 -5.91 -13.12
N ALA A 43 0.34 -4.80 -13.14
CA ALA A 43 1.28 -4.49 -14.21
C ALA A 43 2.44 -5.51 -14.27
N ARG A 44 3.02 -5.88 -13.12
CA ARG A 44 4.06 -6.93 -13.03
C ARG A 44 3.53 -8.31 -13.43
N GLU A 45 2.25 -8.59 -13.21
CA GLU A 45 1.61 -9.83 -13.64
C GLU A 45 1.52 -9.92 -15.15
N VAL A 46 1.07 -8.84 -15.81
CA VAL A 46 0.99 -8.75 -17.27
C VAL A 46 2.37 -8.91 -17.89
N GLU A 47 3.36 -8.15 -17.43
CA GLU A 47 4.74 -8.21 -17.94
C GLU A 47 5.32 -9.64 -17.83
N ARG A 48 5.10 -10.32 -16.70
CA ARG A 48 5.55 -11.71 -16.51
C ARG A 48 4.89 -12.69 -17.48
N LEU A 49 3.59 -12.52 -17.74
CA LEU A 49 2.84 -13.37 -18.67
C LEU A 49 3.23 -13.09 -20.13
N GLU A 50 3.55 -11.85 -20.47
CA GLU A 50 4.12 -11.48 -21.78
C GLU A 50 5.48 -12.17 -21.99
N GLU A 51 6.40 -12.06 -21.03
CA GLU A 51 7.69 -12.74 -21.08
C GLU A 51 7.54 -14.27 -21.20
N ALA A 52 6.60 -14.85 -20.43
CA ALA A 52 6.31 -16.29 -20.49
C ALA A 52 5.76 -16.71 -21.87
N ARG A 53 4.87 -15.91 -22.46
CA ARG A 53 4.31 -16.13 -23.81
C ARG A 53 5.40 -16.06 -24.87
N GLU A 54 6.26 -15.06 -24.82
CA GLU A 54 7.38 -14.92 -25.76
C GLU A 54 8.36 -16.09 -25.66
N ALA A 55 8.68 -16.52 -24.43
CA ALA A 55 9.54 -17.67 -24.22
C ALA A 55 8.91 -18.97 -24.74
N ALA A 56 7.59 -19.16 -24.55
CA ALA A 56 6.86 -20.31 -25.07
C ALA A 56 6.79 -20.30 -26.61
N GLN A 57 6.54 -19.13 -27.22
CA GLN A 57 6.55 -18.94 -28.67
C GLN A 57 7.91 -19.32 -29.27
N LEU A 58 9.00 -18.86 -28.65
CA LEU A 58 10.34 -19.20 -29.12
C LEU A 58 10.65 -20.71 -29.03
N ARG A 59 10.17 -21.40 -27.99
CA ARG A 59 10.30 -22.86 -27.86
C ARG A 59 9.57 -23.58 -29.00
N ARG A 60 8.32 -23.18 -29.26
CA ARG A 60 7.49 -23.71 -30.34
C ARG A 60 8.13 -23.47 -31.71
N ASP A 61 8.62 -22.27 -32.00
CA ASP A 61 9.20 -21.94 -33.31
C ASP A 61 10.50 -22.72 -33.56
N ARG A 62 11.32 -22.95 -32.51
CA ARG A 62 12.49 -23.85 -32.61
C ARG A 62 12.09 -25.28 -32.92
N GLN A 63 11.01 -25.78 -32.31
CA GLN A 63 10.51 -27.12 -32.55
C GLN A 63 9.98 -27.27 -33.98
N ALA A 64 9.22 -26.29 -34.47
CA ALA A 64 8.74 -26.24 -35.85
C ALA A 64 9.89 -26.27 -36.87
N ARG A 65 10.94 -25.48 -36.64
CA ARG A 65 12.14 -25.49 -37.48
C ARG A 65 12.84 -26.86 -37.48
N ARG A 66 12.90 -27.53 -36.33
CA ARG A 66 13.47 -28.89 -36.24
C ARG A 66 12.66 -29.91 -37.03
N ILE A 67 11.33 -29.78 -37.03
CA ILE A 67 10.44 -30.61 -37.86
C ILE A 67 10.74 -30.38 -39.35
N GLU A 68 10.88 -29.13 -39.79
CA GLU A 68 11.23 -28.81 -41.18
C GLU A 68 12.57 -29.43 -41.59
N GLU A 69 13.60 -29.33 -40.74
CA GLU A 69 14.92 -29.91 -41.00
C GLU A 69 14.88 -31.43 -41.16
N ILE A 70 14.12 -32.14 -40.31
CA ILE A 70 13.96 -33.59 -40.40
C ILE A 70 13.09 -33.98 -41.59
N ALA A 71 12.00 -33.25 -41.84
CA ALA A 71 11.11 -33.47 -42.97
C ALA A 71 11.80 -33.22 -44.32
N ALA A 72 12.88 -32.44 -44.34
CA ALA A 72 13.71 -32.19 -45.52
C ALA A 72 14.75 -33.29 -45.80
N LEU A 73 14.96 -34.27 -44.89
CA LEU A 73 15.88 -35.37 -45.13
C LEU A 73 15.42 -36.20 -46.33
N ARG A 74 16.34 -36.40 -47.29
CA ARG A 74 16.10 -37.20 -48.49
C ARG A 74 17.25 -38.18 -48.68
N PRO A 75 16.98 -39.42 -49.14
CA PRO A 75 18.05 -40.35 -49.49
C PRO A 75 18.84 -39.77 -50.69
N VAL A 76 20.16 -39.62 -50.52
CA VAL A 76 21.07 -39.18 -51.60
C VAL A 76 21.80 -40.40 -52.14
N PRO A 77 21.55 -40.83 -53.39
CA PRO A 77 22.29 -41.93 -53.99
C PRO A 77 23.78 -41.58 -54.15
N PRO A 78 24.71 -42.51 -53.88
CA PRO A 78 26.13 -42.24 -54.06
C PRO A 78 26.47 -42.01 -55.54
N PRO A 79 27.39 -41.08 -55.84
CA PRO A 79 27.77 -40.73 -57.22
C PRO A 79 28.30 -41.95 -57.99
N ARG A 80 28.05 -41.98 -59.31
CA ARG A 80 28.50 -43.06 -60.19
C ARG A 80 30.02 -43.02 -60.41
N ARG A 81 30.69 -44.17 -60.28
CA ARG A 81 32.09 -44.36 -60.69
C ARG A 81 32.15 -45.04 -62.06
N ARG A 82 33.23 -44.82 -62.81
CA ARG A 82 33.41 -45.32 -64.19
C ARG A 82 33.41 -46.86 -64.27
N ASP A 83 33.76 -47.53 -63.18
CA ASP A 83 33.82 -48.99 -63.06
C ASP A 83 32.58 -49.61 -62.38
N ASP A 84 31.52 -48.82 -62.14
CA ASP A 84 30.28 -49.36 -61.54
C ASP A 84 29.51 -50.26 -62.55
N PRO A 85 28.92 -51.38 -62.10
CA PRO A 85 28.01 -52.18 -62.92
C PRO A 85 26.83 -51.35 -63.46
N GLU A 86 26.37 -51.69 -64.67
CA GLU A 86 25.25 -51.01 -65.37
C GLU A 86 23.94 -51.05 -64.54
N HIS A 87 23.78 -52.07 -63.69
CA HIS A 87 22.66 -52.24 -62.78
C HIS A 87 23.14 -52.30 -61.31
N ARG A 88 23.04 -51.19 -60.58
CA ARG A 88 23.10 -51.21 -59.11
C ARG A 88 21.76 -51.70 -58.57
N ARG A 89 21.78 -52.67 -57.64
CA ARG A 89 20.60 -52.94 -56.80
C ARG A 89 20.39 -51.71 -55.92
N THR A 90 19.25 -51.03 -56.06
CA THR A 90 18.84 -50.00 -55.11
C THR A 90 18.73 -50.65 -53.74
N PRO A 91 19.39 -50.12 -52.69
CA PRO A 91 19.28 -50.68 -51.34
C PRO A 91 17.93 -50.27 -50.75
N VAL A 92 16.86 -50.95 -51.20
CA VAL A 92 15.47 -50.68 -50.80
C VAL A 92 15.32 -50.74 -49.28
N ASP A 93 15.97 -51.69 -48.62
CA ASP A 93 15.94 -51.85 -47.17
C ASP A 93 16.43 -50.58 -46.45
N ALA A 94 17.55 -50.00 -46.88
CA ALA A 94 18.08 -48.76 -46.30
C ALA A 94 17.16 -47.53 -46.52
N TRP A 95 16.35 -47.55 -47.58
CA TRP A 95 15.37 -46.48 -47.84
C TRP A 95 14.15 -46.64 -46.95
N LEU A 96 13.70 -47.87 -46.71
CA LEU A 96 12.62 -48.19 -45.78
C LEU A 96 13.04 -47.88 -44.33
N ASP A 97 14.27 -48.21 -43.95
CA ASP A 97 14.83 -47.89 -42.63
C ASP A 97 14.89 -46.36 -42.41
N LEU A 98 15.36 -45.60 -43.41
CA LEU A 98 15.36 -44.13 -43.33
C LEU A 98 13.93 -43.57 -43.24
N ALA A 99 12.99 -44.11 -44.02
CA ALA A 99 11.59 -43.68 -43.98
C ALA A 99 10.96 -43.95 -42.60
N GLY A 100 11.18 -45.14 -42.03
CA GLY A 100 10.73 -45.49 -40.69
C GLY A 100 11.35 -44.58 -39.62
N PHE A 101 12.66 -44.32 -39.70
CA PHE A 101 13.32 -43.38 -38.79
C PHE A 101 12.74 -41.96 -38.89
N VAL A 102 12.52 -41.44 -40.09
CA VAL A 102 11.95 -40.10 -40.29
C VAL A 102 10.52 -40.04 -39.76
N ASP A 103 9.70 -41.07 -40.04
CA ASP A 103 8.32 -41.14 -39.55
C ASP A 103 8.27 -41.15 -38.01
N GLU A 104 8.98 -42.06 -37.35
CA GLU A 104 9.05 -42.13 -35.88
C GLU A 104 9.52 -40.81 -35.26
N ARG A 105 10.55 -40.18 -35.85
CA ARG A 105 11.06 -38.89 -35.36
C ARG A 105 10.07 -37.77 -35.56
N LEU A 106 9.41 -37.71 -36.71
CA LEU A 106 8.41 -36.68 -37.00
C LEU A 106 7.19 -36.84 -36.08
N THR A 107 6.69 -38.06 -35.84
CA THR A 107 5.59 -38.30 -34.89
C THR A 107 5.93 -37.75 -33.51
N ALA A 108 7.08 -38.13 -32.95
CA ALA A 108 7.50 -37.66 -31.63
C ALA A 108 7.69 -36.13 -31.58
N LEU A 109 8.20 -35.51 -32.65
CA LEU A 109 8.37 -34.06 -32.69
C LEU A 109 7.03 -33.31 -32.81
N HIS A 110 6.06 -33.84 -33.56
CA HIS A 110 4.72 -33.26 -33.69
C HIS A 110 3.90 -33.39 -32.40
N ASP A 111 4.06 -34.49 -31.65
CA ASP A 111 3.43 -34.65 -30.34
C ASP A 111 3.90 -33.55 -29.37
N VAL A 112 5.21 -33.30 -29.34
CA VAL A 112 5.79 -32.21 -28.54
C VAL A 112 5.32 -30.84 -29.02
N LEU A 113 5.24 -30.61 -30.34
CA LEU A 113 4.74 -29.35 -30.89
C LEU A 113 3.28 -29.09 -30.48
N THR A 114 2.43 -30.12 -30.54
CA THR A 114 1.02 -30.03 -30.14
C THR A 114 0.89 -29.67 -28.65
N ALA A 115 1.71 -30.27 -27.78
CA ALA A 115 1.74 -29.92 -26.37
C ALA A 115 2.20 -28.47 -26.12
N GLN A 116 3.21 -28.00 -26.86
CA GLN A 116 3.69 -26.61 -26.78
C GLN A 116 2.65 -25.61 -27.29
N ASP A 117 1.89 -25.95 -28.34
CA ASP A 117 0.79 -25.12 -28.83
C ASP A 117 -0.36 -25.00 -27.81
N GLU A 118 -0.63 -26.07 -27.05
CA GLU A 118 -1.59 -26.04 -25.94
C GLU A 118 -1.11 -25.13 -24.80
N GLU A 119 0.16 -25.28 -24.39
CA GLU A 119 0.79 -24.43 -23.37
C GLU A 119 0.75 -22.95 -23.77
N LEU A 120 1.11 -22.64 -25.03
CA LEU A 120 1.06 -21.28 -25.57
C LEU A 120 -0.37 -20.70 -25.51
N ARG A 121 -1.38 -21.49 -25.88
CA ARG A 121 -2.79 -21.07 -25.81
C ARG A 121 -3.24 -20.82 -24.38
N GLY A 122 -2.80 -21.63 -23.42
CA GLY A 122 -3.05 -21.42 -21.99
C GLY A 122 -2.47 -20.09 -21.49
N ILE A 123 -1.17 -19.86 -21.75
CA ILE A 123 -0.50 -18.62 -21.34
C ILE A 123 -1.14 -17.39 -22.01
N ALA A 124 -1.46 -17.47 -23.31
CA ALA A 124 -2.12 -16.38 -24.01
C ALA A 124 -3.51 -16.06 -23.45
N HIS A 125 -4.25 -17.08 -23.00
CA HIS A 125 -5.53 -16.88 -22.33
C HIS A 125 -5.36 -16.20 -20.96
N GLU A 126 -4.39 -16.64 -20.15
CA GLU A 126 -4.08 -16.03 -18.86
C GLU A 126 -3.66 -14.56 -19.01
N LEU A 127 -2.84 -14.26 -20.03
CA LEU A 127 -2.43 -12.90 -20.37
C LEU A 127 -3.65 -12.04 -20.71
N ALA A 128 -4.54 -12.50 -21.59
CA ALA A 128 -5.75 -11.76 -21.95
C ALA A 128 -6.65 -11.48 -20.72
N LEU A 129 -6.77 -12.45 -19.81
CA LEU A 129 -7.51 -12.26 -18.56
C LEU A 129 -6.81 -11.25 -17.63
N ALA A 130 -5.48 -11.20 -17.61
CA ALA A 130 -4.70 -10.26 -16.81
C ALA A 130 -4.80 -8.83 -17.37
N GLU A 131 -4.70 -8.67 -18.68
CA GLU A 131 -4.89 -7.40 -19.39
C GLU A 131 -6.29 -6.84 -19.14
N ASP A 132 -7.34 -7.66 -19.25
CA ASP A 132 -8.73 -7.24 -18.96
C ASP A 132 -8.92 -6.85 -17.48
N ARG A 133 -8.28 -7.56 -16.54
CA ARG A 133 -8.26 -7.13 -15.12
C ARG A 133 -7.56 -5.79 -14.94
N TRP A 134 -6.45 -5.55 -15.63
CA TRP A 134 -5.70 -4.29 -15.57
C TRP A 134 -6.50 -3.13 -16.18
N GLU A 135 -7.13 -3.34 -17.34
CA GLU A 135 -7.97 -2.34 -18.01
C GLU A 135 -9.21 -1.99 -17.17
N ARG A 136 -9.87 -2.99 -16.57
CA ARG A 136 -10.99 -2.76 -15.64
C ARG A 136 -10.54 -2.03 -14.37
N ALA A 137 -9.38 -2.37 -13.82
CA ALA A 137 -8.81 -1.64 -12.68
C ALA A 137 -8.44 -0.19 -13.03
N SER A 138 -8.08 0.08 -14.28
CA SER A 138 -7.80 1.44 -14.78
C SER A 138 -9.06 2.24 -15.09
N THR A 139 -10.12 1.59 -15.59
CA THR A 139 -11.33 2.25 -16.11
C THR A 139 -12.43 2.38 -15.05
N ASP A 140 -12.54 1.40 -14.15
CA ASP A 140 -13.59 1.33 -13.12
C ASP A 140 -13.15 1.93 -11.78
N ALA A 141 -12.02 2.64 -11.75
CA ALA A 141 -11.50 3.25 -10.54
C ALA A 141 -12.41 4.42 -10.08
N PRO A 142 -13.06 4.33 -8.90
CA PRO A 142 -13.49 5.53 -8.20
C PRO A 142 -12.23 6.35 -7.92
N ALA A 143 -12.32 7.68 -7.98
CA ALA A 143 -11.22 8.61 -7.73
C ALA A 143 -10.30 8.06 -6.61
N VAL A 144 -9.05 7.75 -6.97
CA VAL A 144 -8.00 7.16 -6.13
C VAL A 144 -8.29 7.38 -4.64
N GLN A 145 -8.59 6.30 -3.90
CA GLN A 145 -8.68 6.39 -2.45
C GLN A 145 -7.29 6.72 -1.91
N VAL A 146 -7.01 8.02 -1.81
CA VAL A 146 -5.83 8.54 -1.13
C VAL A 146 -6.06 8.31 0.35
N ARG A 147 -5.31 7.38 0.95
CA ARG A 147 -5.32 7.24 2.40
C ARG A 147 -4.45 8.35 2.96
N THR A 148 -5.12 9.41 3.38
CA THR A 148 -4.46 10.56 4.01
C THR A 148 -4.12 10.25 5.47
N THR A 149 -2.84 10.09 5.81
CA THR A 149 -2.36 10.00 7.19
C THR A 149 -1.82 11.35 7.65
N LEU A 150 -2.04 11.71 8.92
CA LEU A 150 -1.44 12.90 9.50
C LEU A 150 -0.17 12.48 10.25
N ALA A 151 0.98 12.92 9.75
CA ALA A 151 2.31 12.68 10.31
C ALA A 151 2.82 13.94 11.05
N ALA A 152 3.84 13.75 11.90
CA ALA A 152 4.58 14.84 12.53
C ALA A 152 6.02 14.81 12.03
N ASP A 153 6.42 15.84 11.29
CA ASP A 153 7.83 16.04 10.97
C ASP A 153 8.49 16.78 12.14
N LEU A 154 9.53 16.18 12.70
CA LEU A 154 10.29 16.73 13.82
C LEU A 154 11.73 16.97 13.40
N THR A 155 12.21 18.19 13.58
CA THR A 155 13.62 18.54 13.42
C THR A 155 14.26 18.53 14.79
N VAL A 156 15.27 17.68 14.97
CA VAL A 156 15.99 17.51 16.25
C VAL A 156 17.45 17.92 16.07
N ASP A 157 17.87 18.95 16.81
CA ASP A 157 19.25 19.40 16.87
C ASP A 157 19.99 18.70 18.01
N GLY A 158 21.29 18.42 17.83
CA GLY A 158 22.16 17.97 18.91
C GLY A 158 21.95 16.51 19.35
N ALA A 159 21.12 15.75 18.63
CA ALA A 159 21.04 14.30 18.79
C ALA A 159 22.31 13.64 18.24
N GLY A 160 22.98 12.83 19.05
CA GLY A 160 24.03 11.93 18.57
C GLY A 160 23.47 10.85 17.64
N ALA A 161 24.35 9.99 17.11
CA ALA A 161 23.93 8.81 16.36
C ALA A 161 23.34 7.74 17.31
N GLY A 162 22.10 7.93 17.73
CA GLY A 162 21.39 7.01 18.61
C GLY A 162 19.89 7.25 18.60
N PRO A 163 19.08 6.26 19.06
CA PRO A 163 17.65 6.44 19.19
C PRO A 163 17.35 7.55 20.21
N VAL A 164 16.37 8.40 19.90
CA VAL A 164 15.93 9.50 20.75
C VAL A 164 14.47 9.30 21.10
N GLU A 165 14.15 9.32 22.39
CA GLU A 165 12.76 9.31 22.85
C GLU A 165 12.18 10.73 22.79
N VAL A 166 11.05 10.85 22.09
CA VAL A 166 10.36 12.13 21.87
C VAL A 166 8.95 12.04 22.43
N GLU A 167 8.62 12.99 23.29
CA GLU A 167 7.25 13.20 23.75
C GLU A 167 6.56 14.19 22.83
N VAL A 168 5.37 13.83 22.36
CA VAL A 168 4.54 14.66 21.48
C VAL A 168 3.28 15.05 22.23
N GLU A 169 3.03 16.36 22.33
CA GLU A 169 1.84 16.94 22.94
C GLU A 169 1.00 17.59 21.84
N TYR A 170 -0.31 17.37 21.87
CA TYR A 170 -1.23 17.99 20.94
C TYR A 170 -2.61 18.13 21.54
N ARG A 171 -3.44 18.99 20.93
CA ARG A 171 -4.83 19.21 21.35
C ARG A 171 -5.79 18.56 20.38
N VAL A 172 -6.73 17.77 20.90
CA VAL A 172 -7.84 17.19 20.14
C VAL A 172 -9.16 17.72 20.69
N PRO A 173 -10.07 18.22 19.84
CA PRO A 173 -11.41 18.61 20.25
C PRO A 173 -12.27 17.36 20.56
N GLY A 174 -13.37 17.58 21.28
CA GLY A 174 -14.36 16.51 21.51
C GLY A 174 -14.15 15.70 22.78
N ALA A 175 -13.26 16.12 23.68
CA ALA A 175 -13.24 15.65 25.06
C ALA A 175 -13.81 16.74 25.98
N VAL A 176 -14.73 16.37 26.87
CA VAL A 176 -15.31 17.25 27.88
C VAL A 176 -15.38 16.54 29.22
N TRP A 177 -15.33 17.29 30.31
CA TRP A 177 -15.58 16.76 31.63
C TRP A 177 -16.43 17.73 32.44
N VAL A 178 -17.21 17.19 33.37
CA VAL A 178 -18.04 17.97 34.31
C VAL A 178 -17.82 17.47 35.74
N PRO A 179 -17.62 18.37 36.72
CA PRO A 179 -17.55 17.99 38.13
C PRO A 179 -18.94 17.67 38.67
N ALA A 180 -19.06 16.60 39.45
CA ALA A 180 -20.25 16.21 40.17
C ALA A 180 -19.92 16.05 41.65
N TYR A 181 -20.59 16.83 42.49
CA TYR A 181 -20.36 16.84 43.94
C TYR A 181 -21.44 16.01 44.62
N ARG A 182 -21.04 15.14 45.55
CA ARG A 182 -21.96 14.46 46.47
C ARG A 182 -21.60 14.85 47.89
N LEU A 183 -22.54 15.47 48.59
CA LEU A 183 -22.45 15.74 50.02
C LEU A 183 -23.28 14.69 50.77
N THR A 184 -22.67 14.00 51.72
CA THR A 184 -23.35 13.11 52.67
C THR A 184 -23.21 13.66 54.07
N HIS A 185 -24.34 13.86 54.75
CA HIS A 185 -24.42 14.39 56.11
C HIS A 185 -25.52 13.64 56.86
N GLN A 186 -25.26 13.23 58.10
CA GLN A 186 -26.28 12.63 58.96
C GLN A 186 -26.77 13.64 59.99
N GLN A 187 -28.09 13.67 60.18
CA GLN A 187 -28.71 14.60 61.11
C GLN A 187 -28.30 14.27 62.55
N GLY A 188 -27.56 15.19 63.19
CA GLY A 188 -27.03 15.03 64.55
C GLY A 188 -25.51 14.84 64.62
N GLU A 189 -24.83 14.61 63.49
CA GLU A 189 -23.37 14.60 63.41
C GLU A 189 -22.81 15.99 63.06
N GLY A 190 -21.64 16.31 63.59
CA GLY A 190 -20.90 17.56 63.32
C GLY A 190 -20.09 17.55 62.03
N ASP A 191 -19.95 16.38 61.40
CA ASP A 191 -19.08 16.16 60.25
C ASP A 191 -19.91 15.85 58.98
N ALA A 192 -19.40 16.25 57.81
CA ALA A 192 -19.99 15.95 56.52
C ALA A 192 -18.92 15.53 55.51
N GLU A 193 -19.24 14.57 54.63
CA GLU A 193 -18.32 14.08 53.60
C GLU A 193 -18.72 14.67 52.23
N LEU A 194 -17.77 15.37 51.58
CA LEU A 194 -17.93 15.90 50.23
C LEU A 194 -17.05 15.10 49.25
N VAL A 195 -17.69 14.33 48.37
CA VAL A 195 -17.01 13.59 47.31
C VAL A 195 -17.14 14.34 45.99
N LEU A 196 -16.00 14.68 45.39
CA LEU A 196 -15.92 15.14 44.01
C LEU A 196 -15.78 13.94 43.07
N ARG A 197 -16.69 13.82 42.12
CA ARG A 197 -16.61 12.91 40.98
C ARG A 197 -16.42 13.71 39.70
N ALA A 198 -15.71 13.15 38.74
CA ALA A 198 -15.62 13.69 37.39
C ALA A 198 -16.40 12.80 36.43
N SER A 199 -17.33 13.39 35.69
CA SER A 199 -17.95 12.74 34.55
C SER A 199 -17.20 13.17 33.31
N VAL A 200 -16.61 12.21 32.59
CA VAL A 200 -15.81 12.46 31.39
C VAL A 200 -16.54 11.87 30.18
N ALA A 201 -16.65 12.65 29.11
CA ALA A 201 -17.20 12.20 27.84
C ALA A 201 -16.23 12.57 26.72
N GLN A 202 -16.00 11.64 25.79
CA GLN A 202 -15.13 11.86 24.65
C GLN A 202 -15.78 11.39 23.35
N ARG A 203 -15.45 12.11 22.28
CA ARG A 203 -15.63 11.72 20.88
C ARG A 203 -14.43 12.21 20.06
N THR A 204 -13.23 12.03 20.62
CA THR A 204 -11.95 12.48 20.03
C THR A 204 -11.54 11.60 18.85
N GLY A 205 -12.02 10.35 18.83
CA GLY A 205 -11.62 9.33 17.85
C GLY A 205 -10.35 8.59 18.25
N GLU A 206 -9.83 8.82 19.45
CA GLU A 206 -8.66 8.13 19.98
C GLU A 206 -9.07 7.03 20.96
N ASP A 207 -8.23 6.01 21.07
CA ASP A 207 -8.39 4.96 22.07
C ASP A 207 -7.92 5.48 23.44
N TRP A 208 -8.81 5.46 24.42
CA TRP A 208 -8.55 5.91 25.80
C TRP A 208 -8.28 4.74 26.76
N THR A 209 -8.14 3.52 26.25
CA THR A 209 -7.87 2.32 27.07
C THR A 209 -6.54 2.47 27.80
N GLY A 210 -6.59 2.51 29.14
CA GLY A 210 -5.41 2.62 30.00
C GLY A 210 -4.78 4.02 30.09
N VAL A 211 -5.44 5.07 29.61
CA VAL A 211 -4.91 6.44 29.65
C VAL A 211 -4.98 7.04 31.06
N ARG A 212 -3.92 7.75 31.46
CA ARG A 212 -3.89 8.57 32.69
C ARG A 212 -4.56 9.91 32.42
N LEU A 213 -5.58 10.25 33.20
CA LEU A 213 -6.35 11.49 33.04
C LEU A 213 -5.97 12.53 34.09
N ALA A 214 -5.78 13.77 33.63
CA ALA A 214 -5.70 14.97 34.47
C ALA A 214 -6.82 15.93 34.05
N LEU A 215 -7.54 16.47 35.02
CA LEU A 215 -8.70 17.32 34.78
C LEU A 215 -8.45 18.72 35.33
N SER A 216 -8.86 19.74 34.57
CA SER A 216 -8.72 21.14 34.96
C SER A 216 -10.03 21.88 34.76
N THR A 217 -10.42 22.68 35.75
CA THR A 217 -11.56 23.60 35.67
C THR A 217 -11.19 24.90 34.94
N ALA A 218 -9.92 25.07 34.57
CA ALA A 218 -9.47 26.20 33.77
C ALA A 218 -9.99 26.07 32.34
N ASP A 219 -10.50 27.17 31.79
CA ASP A 219 -10.80 27.27 30.37
C ASP A 219 -9.50 27.44 29.58
N LEU A 220 -8.93 26.32 29.12
CA LEU A 220 -7.72 26.26 28.30
C LEU A 220 -7.92 26.75 26.86
N HIS A 221 -9.16 27.10 26.49
CA HIS A 221 -9.53 27.71 25.22
C HIS A 221 -9.75 29.22 25.33
N ARG A 222 -9.72 29.79 26.54
CA ARG A 222 -9.98 31.21 26.74
C ARG A 222 -8.90 32.03 26.02
N PRO A 223 -9.27 32.86 25.03
CA PRO A 223 -8.31 33.75 24.40
C PRO A 223 -7.74 34.71 25.44
N THR A 224 -6.42 34.81 25.52
CA THR A 224 -5.68 35.79 26.34
C THR A 224 -5.70 37.18 25.71
N GLY A 225 -6.85 37.58 25.16
CA GLY A 225 -7.06 38.92 24.62
C GLY A 225 -7.18 39.94 25.74
N VAL A 226 -6.74 41.18 25.47
CA VAL A 226 -6.93 42.31 26.38
C VAL A 226 -8.45 42.49 26.61
N PRO A 227 -8.94 42.47 27.85
CA PRO A 227 -10.36 42.65 28.11
C PRO A 227 -10.81 44.03 27.61
N THR A 228 -11.91 44.07 26.86
CA THR A 228 -12.54 45.33 26.47
C THR A 228 -13.21 45.95 27.69
N LEU A 229 -12.55 46.96 28.27
CA LEU A 229 -13.12 47.73 29.37
C LEU A 229 -14.29 48.58 28.84
N ARG A 230 -15.46 48.44 29.47
CA ARG A 230 -16.57 49.37 29.22
C ARG A 230 -16.17 50.75 29.71
N SER A 231 -16.43 51.79 28.92
CA SER A 231 -16.22 53.17 29.39
C SER A 231 -17.13 53.44 30.58
N LEU A 232 -16.57 53.60 31.78
CA LEU A 232 -17.29 54.13 32.94
C LEU A 232 -17.41 55.64 32.77
N ARG A 233 -18.62 56.12 32.44
CA ARG A 233 -18.93 57.55 32.43
C ARG A 233 -19.53 57.92 33.77
N ILE A 234 -18.79 58.68 34.58
CA ILE A 234 -19.31 59.28 35.80
C ILE A 234 -20.07 60.54 35.39
N GLY A 235 -21.41 60.48 35.43
CA GLY A 235 -22.31 61.60 35.19
C GLY A 235 -23.08 61.98 36.45
N ARG A 236 -23.59 63.22 36.51
CA ARG A 236 -24.53 63.64 37.56
C ARG A 236 -25.85 62.88 37.39
N ARG A 237 -26.43 62.42 38.50
CA ARG A 237 -27.73 61.70 38.53
C ARG A 237 -28.79 62.49 37.74
N GLN A 238 -29.26 61.93 36.62
CA GLN A 238 -30.40 62.48 35.90
C GLN A 238 -31.70 62.03 36.59
N PRO A 239 -32.65 62.94 36.87
CA PRO A 239 -33.97 62.56 37.32
C PRO A 239 -34.74 61.85 36.18
N VAL A 240 -35.62 60.93 36.56
CA VAL A 240 -36.44 60.15 35.61
C VAL A 240 -37.36 61.12 34.85
N PRO A 241 -37.49 61.01 33.51
CA PRO A 241 -38.40 61.86 32.74
C PRO A 241 -39.85 61.65 33.18
N ALA A 242 -40.62 62.74 33.22
CA ALA A 242 -42.05 62.74 33.51
C ALA A 242 -42.88 62.15 32.35
#